data_AF-A0A948Q7R8-F1
#
_entry.id   AF-A0A948Q7R8-F1
#
_cell.length_a   1.000
_cell.length_b   1.000
_cell.length_c   1.000
_cell.angle_alpha   90.00
_cell.angle_beta   90.00
_cell.angle_gamma   90.00
#
_symmetry.space_group_name_H-M   'P 1'
#
loop_
_entity.id
_entity.type
_entity.pdbx_description
1 polymer ?
#
loop_
_entity_poly.entity_id
_entity_poly.type
_entity_poly.pdbx_seq_one_letter_code
_entity_poly.pdbx_strand_id
1 'polypeptide(L)' 'MKGKKVTDFDLAKDKPSDDELLAHLLGSTGNLRAPSLRAGKVLLVGFNEDVYDEVLG' A
#
# COMPACT_ATOMS: atom_id res chain seq x y z
N MET A 1 -18.38 -5.04 8.80
CA MET A 1 -17.97 -3.69 9.25
C MET A 1 -16.94 -3.16 8.26
N LYS A 2 -16.89 -1.84 8.00
CA LYS A 2 -16.25 -1.20 6.84
C LYS A 2 -14.71 -1.27 6.89
N GLY A 3 -14.14 -2.42 6.59
CA GLY A 3 -12.72 -2.61 6.29
C GLY A 3 -12.43 -2.16 4.87
N LYS A 4 -11.73 -1.04 4.74
CA LYS A 4 -11.32 -0.41 3.46
C LYS A 4 -10.59 -1.44 2.59
N LYS A 5 -11.03 -1.59 1.33
CA LYS A 5 -10.40 -2.39 0.28
C LYS A 5 -8.86 -2.30 0.36
N VAL A 6 -8.21 -3.42 0.59
CA VAL A 6 -6.75 -3.57 0.54
C VAL A 6 -6.37 -4.01 -0.88
N THR A 7 -5.32 -3.41 -1.41
CA THR A 7 -4.70 -3.85 -2.67
C THR A 7 -3.26 -4.24 -2.35
N ASP A 8 -2.92 -5.49 -2.58
CA ASP A 8 -1.59 -6.05 -2.37
C ASP A 8 -0.87 -6.23 -3.71
N PHE A 9 0.44 -6.00 -3.72
CA PHE A 9 1.29 -6.14 -4.91
C PHE A 9 2.55 -6.94 -4.56
N ASP A 10 2.61 -8.19 -5.02
CA ASP A 10 3.83 -9.01 -4.96
C ASP A 10 4.75 -8.66 -6.14
N LEU A 11 5.62 -7.67 -5.92
CA LEU A 11 6.57 -7.16 -6.91
C LEU A 11 7.59 -8.20 -7.38
N ALA A 12 7.70 -9.37 -6.73
CA ALA A 12 8.60 -10.45 -7.15
C ALA A 12 7.93 -11.42 -8.11
N LYS A 13 6.60 -11.59 -8.05
CA LYS A 13 5.86 -12.52 -8.91
C LYS A 13 5.20 -11.83 -10.09
N ASP A 14 4.54 -10.71 -9.84
CA ASP A 14 3.75 -10.00 -10.85
C ASP A 14 3.95 -8.51 -10.64
N LYS A 15 5.03 -7.98 -11.24
CA LYS A 15 5.40 -6.58 -11.12
C LYS A 15 4.59 -5.76 -12.12
N PRO A 16 3.61 -4.94 -11.66
CA PRO A 16 2.89 -4.05 -12.55
C PRO A 16 3.82 -2.95 -13.08
N SER A 17 3.35 -2.19 -14.05
CA SER A 17 4.07 -1.00 -14.49
C SER A 17 4.17 0.05 -13.36
N ASP A 18 5.18 0.90 -13.44
CA ASP A 18 5.37 1.96 -12.46
C ASP A 18 4.17 2.93 -12.44
N ASP A 19 3.53 3.17 -13.59
CA ASP A 19 2.33 4.02 -13.71
C ASP A 19 1.12 3.42 -12.98
N GLU A 20 0.92 2.10 -13.10
CA GLU A 20 -0.14 1.38 -12.39
C GLU A 20 0.09 1.41 -10.88
N LEU A 21 1.35 1.22 -10.44
CA LEU A 21 1.70 1.33 -9.02
C LEU A 21 1.47 2.75 -8.51
N LEU A 22 1.94 3.77 -9.24
CA LEU A 22 1.76 5.17 -8.86
C LEU A 22 0.28 5.54 -8.73
N ALA A 23 -0.60 5.07 -9.62
CA ALA A 23 -2.03 5.32 -9.52
C ALA A 23 -2.66 4.82 -8.21
N HIS A 24 -2.12 3.75 -7.62
CA HIS A 24 -2.58 3.21 -6.34
C HIS A 24 -1.96 3.95 -5.14
N LEU A 25 -0.69 4.38 -5.26
CA LEU A 25 0.06 5.04 -4.19
C LEU A 25 -0.35 6.51 -4.01
N LEU A 26 -0.72 7.19 -5.09
CA LEU A 26 -1.05 8.61 -5.09
C LEU A 26 -2.53 8.89 -4.77
N GLY A 27 -2.78 10.02 -4.13
CA GLY A 27 -4.10 10.60 -3.91
C GLY A 27 -4.57 11.41 -5.11
N SER A 28 -5.80 11.93 -5.05
CA SER A 28 -6.42 12.71 -6.14
C SER A 28 -5.64 13.96 -6.56
N THR A 29 -4.77 14.49 -5.70
CA THR A 29 -3.93 15.65 -5.98
C THR A 29 -2.49 15.29 -6.36
N GLY A 30 -2.20 14.00 -6.58
CA GLY A 30 -0.86 13.52 -6.94
C GLY A 30 0.12 13.37 -5.77
N ASN A 31 -0.32 13.61 -4.53
CA ASN A 31 0.52 13.39 -3.34
C ASN A 31 0.47 11.93 -2.90
N LEU A 32 1.58 11.41 -2.34
CA LEU A 32 1.61 10.09 -1.72
C LEU A 32 0.56 10.01 -0.60
N ARG A 33 -0.22 8.93 -0.58
CA ARG A 33 -1.25 8.73 0.45
C ARG A 33 -0.62 8.48 1.81
N ALA A 34 -1.06 9.24 2.81
CA ALA A 34 -0.65 9.07 4.19
C ALA A 34 -1.67 8.22 5.00
N PRO A 35 -1.24 7.54 6.08
CA PRO A 35 0.15 7.34 6.50
C PRO A 35 0.92 6.46 5.49
N SER A 36 2.24 6.59 5.46
CA SER A 36 3.10 5.71 4.64
C SER A 36 4.29 5.25 5.48
N LEU A 37 4.57 3.95 5.47
CA LEU A 37 5.63 3.34 6.26
C LEU A 37 6.36 2.28 5.43
N ARG A 38 7.68 2.22 5.58
CA ARG A 38 8.47 1.11 5.05
C ARG A 38 8.92 0.20 6.19
N ALA A 39 8.49 -1.05 6.17
CA ALA A 39 8.89 -2.10 7.09
C ALA A 39 9.75 -3.12 6.33
N GLY A 40 11.08 -2.94 6.39
CA GLY A 40 12.02 -3.77 5.62
C GLY A 40 11.79 -3.68 4.11
N LYS A 41 11.27 -4.77 3.52
CA LYS A 41 10.94 -4.87 2.08
C LYS A 41 9.49 -4.52 1.76
N VAL A 42 8.64 -4.34 2.77
CA VAL A 42 7.22 -4.00 2.60
C VAL A 42 7.04 -2.49 2.68
N LEU A 43 6.25 -1.93 1.76
CA LEU A 43 5.79 -0.55 1.79
C LEU A 43 4.29 -0.52 2.07
N LEU A 44 3.92 0.03 3.23
CA LEU A 44 2.53 0.24 3.64
C LEU A 44 2.11 1.65 3.25
N VAL A 45 0.97 1.77 2.58
CA VAL A 45 0.39 3.06 2.16
C VAL A 45 -1.08 3.11 2.55
N GLY A 46 -1.44 4.12 3.33
CA GLY A 46 -2.70 4.19 4.03
C GLY A 46 -2.68 3.40 5.34
N PHE A 47 -3.87 3.23 5.91
CA PHE A 47 -4.06 2.52 7.19
C PHE A 47 -5.14 1.46 7.06
N ASN A 48 -4.77 0.25 7.45
CA ASN A 48 -5.67 -0.88 7.69
C ASN A 48 -5.09 -1.62 8.91
N GLU A 49 -5.91 -1.83 9.94
CA GLU A 49 -5.50 -2.41 11.21
C GLU A 49 -4.94 -3.83 11.04
N ASP A 50 -5.69 -4.71 10.36
CA ASP A 50 -5.29 -6.11 10.13
C ASP A 50 -3.94 -6.21 9.40
N VAL A 51 -3.72 -5.37 8.38
CA VAL A 51 -2.46 -5.35 7.62
C VAL A 51 -1.30 -4.81 8.47
N TYR A 52 -1.56 -3.83 9.33
CA TYR A 52 -0.54 -3.29 10.21
C TYR A 52 -0.14 -4.33 11.25
N ASP A 53 -1.10 -5.05 11.82
CA ASP A 53 -0.83 -6.13 12.77
C ASP A 53 -0.06 -7.29 12.11
N GLU A 54 -0.37 -7.64 10.85
CA GLU A 54 0.36 -8.68 10.12
C GLU A 54 1.83 -8.29 9.84
N VAL A 55 2.10 -7.01 9.56
CA VAL A 55 3.43 -6.54 9.13
C VAL A 55 4.28 -6.01 10.28
N LEU A 56 3.66 -5.49 11.34
CA LEU A 56 4.33 -4.80 12.45
C LEU A 56 4.14 -5.48 13.82
N GLY A 57 3.15 -6.36 13.98
CA GLY A 57 2.91 -7.15 15.19
C GLY A 57 3.90 -8.30 15.35
#